data_AF-A0A2D5C2B0-F1
#
_entry.id   AF-A0A2D5C2B0-F1
#
_cell.length_a   1.000
_cell.length_b   1.000
_cell.length_c   1.000
_cell.angle_alpha   90.00
_cell.angle_beta   90.00
_cell.angle_gamma   90.00
#
_symmetry.space_group_name_H-M   'P 1'
#
loop_
_entity.id
_entity.type
_entity.pdbx_description
1 polymer ?
#
loop_
_entity_poly.entity_id
_entity_poly.type
_entity_poly.pdbx_seq_one_letter_code
_entity_poly.pdbx_strand_id
1 'polypeptide(L)'
;MFYLKFNNFNKLAKLISYPIKVNFDSGTEYFNSEKEFITHYSKIVTAEMMARVKRQKFSELFVNSYGMHIGYGDIWFAGRCVGKTPGKECDEVTISVTAYNVNHVKSK
;
A
#
# COMPACT_ATOMS: atom_id res chain seq x y z
N MET A 1 -1.47 -14.24 -10.08
CA MET A 1 -2.72 -14.11 -9.29
C MET A 1 -2.32 -13.84 -7.85
N PHE A 2 -2.20 -12.56 -7.48
CA PHE A 2 -1.59 -12.10 -6.23
C PHE A 2 -2.44 -12.49 -5.00
N TYR A 3 -1.72 -12.84 -3.93
CA TYR A 3 -2.16 -13.37 -2.62
C TYR A 3 -3.04 -12.40 -1.78
N LEU A 4 -4.06 -11.77 -2.35
CA LEU A 4 -5.04 -11.02 -1.57
C LEU A 4 -6.23 -11.92 -1.20
N LYS A 5 -5.99 -12.91 -0.32
CA LYS A 5 -7.09 -13.40 0.54
C LYS A 5 -7.33 -12.29 1.58
N PHE A 6 -8.47 -11.62 1.43
CA PHE A 6 -8.94 -10.39 2.11
C PHE A 6 -9.09 -10.47 3.64
N ASN A 7 -8.20 -11.15 4.37
CA ASN A 7 -8.26 -11.27 5.84
C ASN A 7 -6.90 -11.58 6.50
N ASN A 8 -5.77 -11.27 5.84
CA ASN A 8 -4.45 -11.49 6.44
C ASN A 8 -3.73 -10.15 6.70
N PHE A 9 -4.27 -9.38 7.64
CA PHE A 9 -3.70 -8.11 8.10
C PHE A 9 -2.24 -8.23 8.53
N ASN A 10 -1.84 -9.38 9.10
CA ASN A 10 -0.43 -9.65 9.44
C ASN A 10 0.49 -9.70 8.20
N LYS A 11 0.02 -10.26 7.08
CA LYS A 11 0.82 -10.26 5.84
C LYS A 11 0.90 -8.85 5.24
N LEU A 12 -0.20 -8.10 5.26
CA LEU A 12 -0.20 -6.74 4.72
C LEU A 12 0.68 -5.80 5.56
N ALA A 13 0.61 -5.93 6.89
CA ALA A 13 1.42 -5.15 7.81
C ALA A 13 2.93 -5.29 7.52
N LYS A 14 3.39 -6.48 7.15
CA LYS A 14 4.80 -6.76 6.78
C LYS A 14 5.23 -6.16 5.44
N LEU A 15 4.28 -5.80 4.57
CA LEU A 15 4.58 -5.14 3.30
C LEU A 15 4.70 -3.63 3.44
N ILE A 16 4.44 -3.07 4.62
CA ILE A 16 4.40 -1.62 4.80
C ILE A 16 5.79 -1.07 5.12
N SER A 17 6.12 0.05 4.48
CA SER A 17 7.25 0.90 4.82
C SER A 17 6.84 1.83 5.97
N TYR A 18 7.18 1.48 7.22
CA TYR A 18 6.88 2.32 8.38
C TYR A 18 7.88 3.49 8.56
N PRO A 19 7.45 4.62 9.14
CA PRO A 19 6.07 4.97 9.47
C PRO A 19 5.23 5.18 8.19
N ILE A 20 4.02 4.65 8.17
CA ILE A 20 3.12 4.79 7.02
C ILE A 20 2.22 6.00 7.19
N LYS A 21 2.19 6.83 6.14
CA LYS A 21 1.26 7.94 6.02
C LYS A 21 -0.11 7.44 5.57
N VAL A 22 -1.16 7.84 6.28
CA VAL A 22 -2.55 7.58 5.89
C VAL A 22 -3.30 8.91 5.84
N ASN A 23 -3.92 9.19 4.70
CA ASN A 23 -4.71 10.40 4.52
C ASN A 23 -6.20 10.08 4.69
N PHE A 24 -6.82 10.70 5.69
CA PHE A 24 -8.26 10.71 5.93
C PHE A 24 -8.84 12.07 5.52
N ASP A 25 -10.16 12.17 5.44
CA ASP A 25 -10.84 13.46 5.21
C ASP A 25 -10.56 14.46 6.34
N SER A 26 -10.33 13.97 7.57
CA SER A 26 -9.97 14.78 8.73
C SER A 26 -8.52 15.24 8.76
N GLY A 27 -7.67 14.70 7.88
CA GLY A 27 -6.24 15.02 7.82
C GLY A 27 -5.34 13.78 7.69
N THR A 28 -4.04 14.03 7.81
CA THR A 28 -3.01 12.99 7.69
C THR A 28 -2.62 12.44 9.05
N GLU A 29 -2.63 11.12 9.18
CA GLU A 29 -2.10 10.39 10.34
C GLU A 29 -0.90 9.52 9.94
N TYR A 30 -0.02 9.23 10.89
CA TYR A 30 1.13 8.35 10.70
C TYR A 30 1.05 7.18 11.67
N PHE A 31 1.10 5.97 11.12
CA PHE A 31 1.15 4.73 11.90
C PHE A 31 2.59 4.23 11.89
N ASN A 32 3.18 4.00 13.07
CA ASN A 32 4.62 3.80 13.23
C ASN A 32 5.05 2.33 13.23
N SER A 33 4.10 1.41 13.36
CA SER A 33 4.41 -0.01 13.48
C SER A 33 3.31 -0.92 12.92
N GLU A 34 3.68 -2.18 12.67
CA GLU A 34 2.74 -3.25 12.30
C GLU A 34 1.58 -3.37 13.28
N LYS A 35 1.87 -3.30 14.60
CA LYS A 35 0.86 -3.41 15.64
C LYS A 35 -0.14 -2.25 15.57
N GLU A 36 0.34 -1.03 15.35
CA GLU A 36 -0.50 0.16 15.25
C GLU A 36 -1.39 0.12 14.02
N PHE A 37 -0.82 -0.29 12.87
CA PHE A 37 -1.57 -0.50 11.63
C PHE A 37 -2.65 -1.57 11.78
N ILE A 38 -2.31 -2.74 12.36
CA ILE A 38 -3.27 -3.83 12.57
C ILE A 38 -4.43 -3.37 13.48
N THR A 39 -4.13 -2.61 14.54
CA THR A 39 -5.14 -2.07 15.46
C THR A 39 -6.14 -1.17 14.73
N HIS A 40 -5.68 -0.43 13.71
CA HIS A 40 -6.50 0.51 12.93
C HIS A 40 -6.89 -0.03 11.55
N TYR A 41 -6.66 -1.32 11.28
CA TYR A 41 -6.75 -1.90 9.94
C TYR A 41 -8.09 -1.61 9.26
N SER A 42 -9.21 -1.76 9.98
CA SER A 42 -10.55 -1.55 9.43
C SER A 42 -10.84 -0.10 9.04
N LYS A 43 -10.14 0.87 9.65
CA LYS A 43 -10.23 2.29 9.29
C LYS A 43 -9.36 2.63 8.08
N ILE A 44 -8.20 1.96 7.94
CA ILE A 44 -7.22 2.24 6.89
C ILE A 44 -7.54 1.48 5.59
N VAL A 45 -7.93 0.20 5.71
CA VAL A 45 -8.21 -0.70 4.60
C VAL A 45 -9.71 -0.95 4.51
N THR A 46 -10.39 -0.10 3.75
CA THR A 46 -11.86 -0.10 3.66
C THR A 46 -12.39 -1.11 2.64
N ALA A 47 -13.67 -1.48 2.78
CA ALA A 47 -14.32 -2.41 1.85
C ALA A 47 -14.36 -1.87 0.40
N GLU A 48 -14.57 -0.56 0.21
CA GLU A 48 -14.59 0.06 -1.11
C GLU A 48 -13.20 0.09 -1.75
N MET A 49 -12.15 0.45 -0.98
CA MET A 49 -10.76 0.36 -1.42
C MET A 49 -10.45 -1.06 -1.92
N MET A 50 -10.83 -2.06 -1.12
CA MET A 50 -10.68 -3.47 -1.47
C MET A 50 -11.49 -3.88 -2.71
N ALA A 51 -12.67 -3.28 -2.94
CA ALA A 51 -13.42 -3.49 -4.17
C ALA A 51 -12.72 -2.90 -5.39
N ARG A 52 -12.05 -1.75 -5.27
CA ARG A 52 -11.22 -1.18 -6.35
C ARG A 52 -10.00 -2.07 -6.63
N VAL A 53 -9.32 -2.55 -5.59
CA VAL A 53 -8.18 -3.48 -5.72
C VAL A 53 -8.57 -4.73 -6.50
N LYS A 54 -9.76 -5.31 -6.24
CA LYS A 54 -10.24 -6.49 -6.99
C LYS A 54 -10.47 -6.24 -8.48
N ARG A 55 -10.78 -5.00 -8.88
CA ARG A 55 -11.05 -4.63 -10.28
C ARG A 55 -9.80 -4.10 -11.00
N GLN A 56 -8.75 -3.75 -10.28
CA GLN A 56 -7.53 -3.19 -10.84
C GLN A 56 -6.89 -4.16 -11.84
N LYS A 57 -6.69 -3.68 -13.07
CA LYS A 57 -5.86 -4.36 -14.06
C LYS A 57 -4.44 -3.81 -14.03
N PHE A 58 -3.47 -4.68 -14.27
CA PHE A 58 -2.06 -4.27 -14.31
C PHE A 58 -1.80 -3.21 -15.41
N SER A 59 -2.44 -3.34 -16.58
CA SER A 59 -2.34 -2.39 -17.69
C SER A 59 -2.91 -1.00 -17.39
N GLU A 60 -3.71 -0.88 -16.33
CA GLU A 60 -4.39 0.35 -15.92
C GLU A 60 -3.75 0.93 -14.64
N LEU A 61 -2.61 0.37 -14.22
CA LEU A 61 -1.93 0.81 -13.01
C LEU A 61 -1.27 2.16 -13.26
N PHE A 62 -1.56 3.13 -12.39
CA PHE A 62 -0.89 4.41 -12.45
C PHE A 62 0.55 4.27 -11.95
N VAL A 63 1.49 4.89 -12.67
CA VAL A 63 2.93 4.87 -12.36
C VAL A 63 3.52 6.26 -12.55
N ASN A 64 4.32 6.71 -11.59
CA ASN A 64 5.17 7.90 -11.73
C ASN A 64 6.47 7.73 -10.93
N SER A 65 7.26 8.80 -10.82
CA SER A 65 8.52 8.80 -10.06
C SER A 65 8.38 8.54 -8.56
N TYR A 66 7.17 8.71 -7.99
CA TYR A 66 6.88 8.43 -6.58
C TYR A 66 6.43 6.98 -6.34
N GLY A 67 6.20 6.21 -7.41
CA GLY A 67 5.82 4.80 -7.34
C GLY A 67 4.56 4.50 -8.15
N MET A 68 3.84 3.48 -7.69
CA MET A 68 2.64 2.94 -8.33
C MET A 68 1.46 3.08 -7.36
N HIS A 69 0.24 3.23 -7.88
CA HIS A 69 -0.94 3.16 -7.03
C HIS A 69 -2.09 2.38 -7.63
N ILE A 70 -2.94 1.85 -6.73
CA ILE A 70 -4.19 1.16 -7.05
C ILE A 70 -5.38 2.10 -6.81
N GLY A 71 -6.45 1.95 -7.60
CA GLY A 71 -7.65 2.75 -7.43
C GLY A 71 -7.41 4.21 -7.81
N TYR A 72 -8.02 5.14 -7.09
CA TYR A 72 -7.88 6.57 -7.35
C TYR A 72 -6.69 7.18 -6.61
N GLY A 73 -5.68 6.38 -6.30
CA GLY A 73 -4.59 6.73 -5.38
C GLY A 73 -4.74 6.08 -4.02
N ASP A 74 -5.72 5.18 -3.84
CA ASP A 74 -6.10 4.56 -2.57
C ASP A 74 -4.91 3.89 -1.85
N ILE A 75 -4.05 3.18 -2.59
CA ILE A 75 -2.89 2.46 -2.05
C ILE A 75 -1.68 2.75 -2.91
N TRP A 76 -0.65 3.37 -2.33
CA TRP A 76 0.64 3.61 -2.98
C TRP A 76 1.66 2.55 -2.57
N PHE A 77 2.47 2.12 -3.51
CA PHE A 77 3.56 1.19 -3.29
C PHE A 77 4.74 1.46 -4.23
N ALA A 78 5.92 1.09 -3.78
CA ALA A 78 7.15 1.26 -4.55
C ALA A 78 8.06 0.04 -4.40
N GLY A 79 8.78 -0.28 -5.47
CA GLY A 79 9.86 -1.26 -5.46
C GLY A 79 11.17 -0.59 -5.05
N ARG A 80 12.00 -1.30 -4.28
CA ARG A 80 13.36 -0.89 -3.94
C ARG A 80 14.31 -2.05 -4.18
N CYS A 81 15.47 -1.75 -4.77
CA CYS A 81 16.53 -2.72 -4.89
C CYS A 81 17.16 -2.99 -3.53
N VAL A 82 17.25 -4.25 -3.17
CA VAL A 82 17.98 -4.75 -2.00
C VAL A 82 19.09 -5.68 -2.50
N GLY A 83 20.18 -5.74 -1.73
CA GLY A 83 21.42 -6.40 -2.15
C GLY A 83 22.39 -5.44 -2.86
N LYS A 84 23.67 -5.79 -2.86
CA LYS A 84 24.76 -4.95 -3.38
C LYS A 84 25.82 -5.80 -4.06
N THR A 85 25.44 -6.58 -5.05
CA THR A 85 26.39 -7.33 -5.88
C THR A 85 27.08 -6.36 -6.85
N PRO A 86 28.42 -6.23 -6.79
CA PRO A 86 29.16 -5.36 -7.71
C PRO A 86 28.86 -5.71 -9.17
N GLY A 87 28.57 -4.69 -9.99
CA GLY A 87 28.26 -4.86 -11.42
C GLY A 87 26.81 -5.28 -11.73
N LYS A 88 25.95 -5.45 -10.71
CA LYS A 88 24.51 -5.70 -10.88
C LYS A 88 23.72 -4.44 -10.54
N GLU A 89 22.75 -4.09 -11.39
CA GLU A 89 21.90 -2.91 -11.18
C GLU A 89 20.95 -3.08 -9.98
N CYS A 90 20.42 -4.29 -9.79
CA CYS A 90 19.46 -4.61 -8.74
C CYS A 90 19.52 -6.09 -8.41
N ASP A 91 19.84 -6.48 -7.17
CA ASP A 91 19.93 -7.90 -6.84
C ASP A 91 18.55 -8.55 -6.74
N GLU A 92 17.70 -7.91 -5.93
CA GLU A 92 16.32 -8.29 -5.67
C GLU A 92 15.45 -7.04 -5.51
N VAL A 93 14.21 -7.10 -6.00
CA VAL A 93 13.23 -6.03 -5.82
C VAL A 93 12.33 -6.37 -4.65
N THR A 94 12.41 -5.57 -3.58
CA THR A 94 11.42 -5.58 -2.50
C THR A 94 10.32 -4.56 -2.79
N ILE A 95 9.06 -4.98 -2.76
CA ILE A 95 7.91 -4.07 -2.89
C ILE A 95 7.40 -3.72 -1.51
N SER A 96 7.17 -2.43 -1.26
CA SER A 96 6.52 -1.97 -0.04
C SER A 96 5.38 -1.00 -0.31
N VAL A 97 4.33 -1.08 0.51
CA VAL A 97 3.26 -0.07 0.59
C VAL A 97 3.81 1.16 1.31
N THR A 98 3.58 2.33 0.73
CA THR A 98 4.15 3.61 1.19
C THR A 98 3.10 4.61 1.67
N ALA A 99 1.84 4.48 1.23
CA ALA A 99 0.75 5.30 1.74
C ALA A 99 -0.62 4.65 1.51
N TYR A 100 -1.59 5.02 2.35
CA TYR A 100 -3.02 4.81 2.11
C TYR A 100 -3.75 6.15 2.01
N ASN A 101 -4.68 6.25 1.08
CA ASN A 101 -5.55 7.42 0.90
C ASN A 101 -7.00 6.98 1.11
N VAL A 102 -7.49 7.15 2.34
CA VAL A 102 -8.86 6.85 2.74
C VAL A 102 -9.79 8.01 2.36
N ASN A 103 -9.28 9.22 2.22
CA ASN A 103 -10.00 10.40 1.74
C ASN A 103 -10.59 10.27 0.31
N HIS A 104 -10.21 9.24 -0.46
CA HIS A 104 -10.81 8.93 -1.76
C HIS A 104 -11.97 7.92 -1.67
N VAL A 105 -12.16 7.34 -0.48
CA VAL A 105 -13.27 6.44 -0.14
C VAL A 105 -14.36 7.33 0.43
N LYS A 106 -15.32 7.74 -0.40
CA LYS A 106 -16.42 8.59 0.09
C LYS A 106 -17.20 7.82 1.15
N SER A 107 -17.31 8.37 2.37
CA SER A 107 -18.33 7.89 3.30
C SER A 107 -19.69 8.09 2.63
N LYS A 108 -20.44 7.01 2.46
CA LYS A 108 -21.88 7.14 2.17
C LYS A 108 -22.58 7.81 3.34
#